data_AF-A0A958SH99-F1
#
_entry.id   AF-A0A958SH99-F1
#
_cell.length_a   1.000
_cell.length_b   1.000
_cell.length_c   1.000
_cell.angle_alpha   90.00
_cell.angle_beta   90.00
_cell.angle_gamma   90.00
#
_symmetry.space_group_name_H-M   'P 1'
#
loop_
_entity.id
_entity.type
_entity.pdbx_description
1 polymer ?
#
loop_
_entity_poly.entity_id
_entity_poly.type
_entity_poly.pdbx_seq_one_letter_code
_entity_poly.pdbx_strand_id
1 'polypeptide(L)'
;MKMGILLIGFVLTLANCSTLTRSRASGYSDNYGQRSSSLDEFYQERESYDAGKARQNLGLSNSKILNESESERLFMQMKLTRLEQSIRSEKEKGQYYSFKPFLPSTQDKINFLQIPTYEGRQRWATSQGFIEKSTNHNPLVSKAIENKDVVLGMNKKAVVESWGEPDLVEVSGNPMYENERWLYKRLVSSNEGFENENRVIYFEFGRVAGWDRE
;
A
#
# COMPACT_ATOMS: atom_id res chain seq x y z
N MET A 1 11.91 -40.34 65.57
CA MET A 1 13.24 -40.86 65.22
C MET A 1 13.64 -40.18 63.91
N LYS A 2 14.39 -39.08 63.93
CA LYS A 2 15.87 -38.96 64.02
C LYS A 2 16.63 -39.65 62.88
N MET A 3 17.49 -38.83 62.25
CA MET A 3 18.67 -39.11 61.40
C MET A 3 18.39 -39.52 59.96
N GLY A 4 18.97 -38.91 58.93
CA GLY A 4 20.05 -37.91 58.87
C GLY A 4 20.88 -38.13 57.60
N ILE A 5 21.78 -37.16 57.31
CA ILE A 5 22.88 -37.22 56.32
C ILE A 5 22.42 -36.88 54.88
N LEU A 6 22.57 -35.67 54.34
CA LEU A 6 23.73 -34.76 54.22
C LEU A 6 24.81 -35.35 53.28
N LEU A 7 24.73 -35.00 52.00
CA LEU A 7 25.86 -35.12 51.07
C LEU A 7 26.06 -33.80 50.33
N ILE A 8 27.07 -33.10 50.82
CA ILE A 8 27.73 -31.93 50.27
C ILE A 8 28.64 -32.38 49.12
N GLY A 9 28.65 -31.63 48.02
CA GLY A 9 29.89 -31.23 47.37
C GLY A 9 30.31 -31.95 46.08
N PHE A 10 30.18 -31.24 44.96
CA PHE A 10 31.18 -31.16 43.88
C PHE A 10 30.87 -29.85 43.10
N VAL A 11 31.34 -28.69 43.54
CA VAL A 11 32.64 -28.06 43.23
C VAL A 11 33.03 -28.17 41.75
N LEU A 12 32.71 -27.09 41.04
CA LEU A 12 33.55 -26.29 40.14
C LEU A 12 34.42 -26.99 39.08
N THR A 13 34.30 -26.43 37.86
CA THR A 13 35.21 -26.36 36.68
C THR A 13 34.49 -26.95 35.46
N LEU A 14 34.17 -26.19 34.42
CA LEU A 14 35.10 -25.45 33.57
C LEU A 14 34.53 -24.10 33.10
N ALA A 15 35.39 -23.10 33.23
CA ALA A 15 35.24 -21.77 32.70
C ALA A 15 35.47 -21.73 31.17
N ASN A 16 35.03 -20.61 30.58
CA ASN A 16 35.59 -20.00 29.38
C ASN A 16 35.45 -20.76 28.05
N CYS A 17 34.24 -20.74 27.47
CA CYS A 17 34.18 -20.51 26.03
C CYS A 17 34.45 -19.03 25.78
N SER A 18 35.73 -18.73 25.64
CA SER A 18 36.29 -17.52 25.08
C SER A 18 35.51 -17.08 23.83
N THR A 19 35.10 -15.83 23.85
CA THR A 19 34.77 -15.01 22.69
C THR A 19 35.84 -15.16 21.61
N LEU A 20 35.58 -15.98 20.60
CA LEU A 20 36.28 -15.88 19.32
C LEU A 20 35.76 -14.63 18.60
N THR A 21 36.24 -13.46 19.03
CA THR A 21 36.25 -12.28 18.17
C THR A 21 37.18 -12.57 17.01
N ARG A 22 36.59 -13.01 15.89
CA ARG A 22 37.25 -13.08 14.60
C ARG A 22 37.80 -11.69 14.30
N SER A 23 39.12 -11.54 14.30
CA SER A 23 39.76 -10.30 13.87
C SER A 23 39.33 -10.02 12.43
N ARG A 24 39.00 -8.77 12.11
CA ARG A 24 38.68 -8.32 10.73
C ARG A 24 39.90 -8.38 9.77
N ALA A 25 40.96 -9.10 10.15
CA ALA A 25 42.25 -9.13 9.46
C ALA A 25 42.76 -10.56 9.18
N SER A 26 41.89 -11.57 9.13
CA SER A 26 42.29 -12.87 8.56
C SER A 26 42.13 -12.84 7.04
N GLY A 27 43.25 -12.72 6.34
CA GLY A 27 43.39 -12.78 4.89
C GLY A 27 43.08 -14.17 4.30
N TYR A 28 41.87 -14.67 4.53
CA TYR A 28 41.26 -15.66 3.65
C TYR A 28 40.61 -14.90 2.49
N SER A 29 41.45 -14.40 1.58
CA SER A 29 41.01 -14.12 0.22
C SER A 29 40.77 -15.47 -0.44
N ASP A 30 39.58 -16.03 -0.22
CA ASP A 30 39.14 -17.19 -0.97
C ASP A 30 39.07 -16.82 -2.45
N ASN A 31 40.01 -17.40 -3.17
CA ASN A 31 40.28 -17.20 -4.57
C ASN A 31 39.29 -18.02 -5.42
N TYR A 32 37.98 -17.75 -5.22
CA TYR A 32 36.87 -18.25 -6.05
C TYR A 32 36.16 -17.12 -6.81
N GLY A 33 36.77 -15.92 -6.83
CA GLY A 33 36.19 -14.72 -7.41
C GLY A 33 36.56 -14.56 -8.88
N GLN A 34 35.76 -15.14 -9.79
CA GLN A 34 35.62 -14.56 -11.14
C GLN A 34 34.30 -14.85 -11.85
N ARG A 35 33.32 -15.51 -11.20
CA ARG A 35 32.00 -15.79 -11.83
C ARG A 35 30.75 -15.37 -11.02
N SER A 36 30.87 -14.83 -9.81
CA SER A 36 29.70 -14.36 -9.02
C SER A 36 29.59 -12.83 -8.88
N SER A 37 30.66 -12.07 -9.14
CA SER A 37 30.69 -10.61 -8.96
C SER A 37 29.59 -9.90 -9.74
N SER A 38 29.30 -10.34 -10.97
CA SER A 38 28.28 -9.70 -11.82
C SER A 38 26.85 -9.93 -11.33
N LEU A 39 26.60 -11.06 -10.68
CA LEU A 39 25.28 -11.39 -10.14
C LEU A 39 25.01 -10.62 -8.86
N ASP A 40 26.01 -10.56 -7.96
CA ASP A 40 25.91 -9.80 -6.72
C ASP A 40 25.79 -8.30 -7.00
N GLU A 41 26.55 -7.77 -7.97
CA GLU A 41 26.46 -6.39 -8.44
C GLU A 41 25.06 -6.07 -9.00
N PHE A 42 24.49 -6.96 -9.82
CA PHE A 42 23.13 -6.80 -10.34
C PHE A 42 22.06 -6.74 -9.23
N TYR A 43 22.16 -7.59 -8.21
CA TYR A 43 21.21 -7.56 -7.09
C TYR A 43 21.36 -6.30 -6.23
N GLN A 44 22.60 -5.85 -5.99
CA GLN A 44 22.87 -4.60 -5.28
C GLN A 44 22.33 -3.39 -6.05
N GLU A 45 22.54 -3.35 -7.37
CA GLU A 45 22.00 -2.29 -8.23
C GLU A 45 20.47 -2.26 -8.15
N ARG A 46 19.82 -3.42 -8.32
CA ARG A 46 18.36 -3.52 -8.22
C ARG A 46 17.83 -3.09 -6.86
N GLU A 47 18.48 -3.51 -5.78
CA GLU A 47 18.08 -3.12 -4.42
C GLU A 47 18.26 -1.62 -4.19
N SER A 48 19.34 -1.03 -4.70
CA SER A 48 19.57 0.42 -4.64
C SER A 48 18.52 1.20 -5.43
N TYR A 49 18.10 0.68 -6.58
CA TYR A 49 17.03 1.25 -7.40
C TYR A 49 15.68 1.20 -6.68
N ASP A 50 15.31 0.03 -6.17
CA ASP A 50 14.08 -0.17 -5.40
C ASP A 50 14.05 0.73 -4.15
N ALA A 51 15.17 0.83 -3.45
CA ALA A 51 15.32 1.71 -2.29
C ALA A 51 15.19 3.19 -2.70
N GLY A 52 15.84 3.62 -3.79
CA GLY A 52 15.74 4.98 -4.31
C GLY A 52 14.29 5.36 -4.68
N LYS A 53 13.57 4.47 -5.37
CA LYS A 53 12.15 4.66 -5.69
C LYS A 53 11.28 4.71 -4.44
N ALA A 54 11.53 3.84 -3.47
CA ALA A 54 10.80 3.84 -2.20
C ALA A 54 11.05 5.13 -1.40
N ARG A 55 12.28 5.67 -1.41
CA ARG A 55 12.60 6.98 -0.80
C ARG A 55 11.84 8.12 -1.45
N GLN A 56 11.77 8.15 -2.79
CA GLN A 56 11.00 9.16 -3.53
C GLN A 56 9.51 9.13 -3.15
N ASN A 57 8.91 7.94 -3.08
CA ASN A 57 7.51 7.78 -2.66
C ASN A 57 7.23 8.28 -1.23
N LEU A 58 8.24 8.24 -0.36
CA LEU A 58 8.16 8.76 1.01
C LEU A 58 8.54 10.25 1.10
N GLY A 59 8.88 10.90 -0.02
CA GLY A 59 9.35 12.29 -0.03
C GLY A 59 10.74 12.47 0.60
N LEU A 60 11.54 11.41 0.69
CA LEU A 60 12.88 11.44 1.29
C LEU A 60 13.95 11.68 0.23
N SER A 61 14.89 12.59 0.50
CA SER A 61 16.07 12.80 -0.36
C SER A 61 17.00 11.58 -0.32
N ASN A 62 17.63 11.23 -1.45
CA ASN A 62 18.54 10.09 -1.55
C ASN A 62 19.80 10.22 -0.68
N SER A 63 20.26 11.44 -0.42
CA SER A 63 21.47 11.74 0.37
C SER A 63 21.25 11.82 1.88
N LYS A 64 19.98 11.82 2.35
CA LYS A 64 19.65 11.98 3.76
C LYS A 64 20.06 10.74 4.56
N ILE A 65 20.71 10.91 5.72
CA ILE A 65 20.89 9.83 6.68
C ILE A 65 19.56 9.58 7.37
N LEU A 66 19.06 8.34 7.31
CA LEU A 66 17.74 7.98 7.83
C LEU A 66 17.83 7.72 9.33
N ASN A 67 16.84 8.23 10.08
CA ASN A 67 16.62 7.78 11.45
C ASN A 67 15.96 6.38 11.46
N GLU A 68 15.88 5.75 12.64
CA GLU A 68 15.34 4.39 12.79
C GLU A 68 13.89 4.27 12.26
N SER A 69 13.02 5.22 12.60
CA SER A 69 11.64 5.26 12.12
C SER A 69 11.51 5.46 10.60
N GLU A 70 12.38 6.27 10.00
CA GLU A 70 12.45 6.46 8.54
C GLU A 70 12.96 5.20 7.84
N SER A 71 13.94 4.52 8.42
CA SER A 71 14.47 3.25 7.92
C SER A 71 13.40 2.17 7.93
N GLU A 72 12.61 2.06 9.00
CA GLU A 72 11.50 1.13 9.09
C GLU A 72 10.42 1.42 8.03
N ARG A 73 10.03 2.69 7.87
CA ARG A 73 9.07 3.10 6.83
C ARG A 73 9.58 2.78 5.42
N LEU A 74 10.88 2.99 5.17
CA LEU A 74 11.51 2.64 3.90
C LEU A 74 11.45 1.13 3.65
N PHE A 75 11.84 0.32 4.64
CA PHE A 75 11.79 -1.14 4.56
C PHE A 75 10.36 -1.64 4.27
N MET A 76 9.37 -1.08 4.96
CA MET A 76 7.96 -1.39 4.76
C MET A 76 7.50 -1.01 3.35
N GLN A 77 7.91 0.15 2.85
CA GLN A 77 7.57 0.59 1.49
C GLN A 77 8.19 -0.31 0.41
N MET A 78 9.44 -0.74 0.60
CA MET A 78 10.09 -1.70 -0.29
C MET A 78 9.37 -3.05 -0.27
N LYS A 79 9.00 -3.53 0.93
CA LYS A 79 8.23 -4.77 1.09
C LYS A 79 6.88 -4.71 0.40
N LEU A 80 6.12 -3.61 0.59
CA LEU A 80 4.86 -3.38 -0.11
C LEU A 80 5.04 -3.43 -1.62
N THR A 81 6.04 -2.73 -2.14
CA THR A 81 6.32 -2.68 -3.59
C THR A 81 6.60 -4.07 -4.16
N ARG A 82 7.40 -4.88 -3.47
CA ARG A 82 7.68 -6.27 -3.87
C ARG A 82 6.42 -7.14 -3.86
N LEU A 83 5.56 -6.98 -2.85
CA LEU A 83 4.30 -7.71 -2.77
C LEU A 83 3.32 -7.30 -3.88
N GLU A 84 3.18 -6.00 -4.17
CA GLU A 84 2.35 -5.50 -5.27
C GLU A 84 2.83 -6.05 -6.63
N GLN A 85 4.15 -6.11 -6.85
CA GLN A 85 4.73 -6.70 -8.06
C GLN A 85 4.58 -8.22 -8.14
N SER A 86 4.41 -8.89 -7.01
CA SER A 86 4.29 -10.36 -6.96
C SER A 86 2.90 -10.88 -7.34
N ILE A 87 1.89 -10.01 -7.43
CA ILE A 87 0.51 -10.39 -7.77
C ILE A 87 0.45 -10.79 -9.25
N ARG A 88 0.26 -12.09 -9.52
CA ARG A 88 0.26 -12.63 -10.89
C ARG A 88 -1.11 -12.63 -11.54
N SER A 89 -2.17 -12.87 -10.77
CA SER A 89 -3.52 -12.99 -11.31
C SER A 89 -4.18 -11.63 -11.43
N GLU A 90 -4.75 -11.32 -12.60
CA GLU A 90 -5.59 -10.13 -12.78
C GLU A 90 -6.77 -10.14 -11.79
N LYS A 91 -7.34 -11.30 -11.44
CA LYS A 91 -8.41 -11.37 -10.43
C LYS A 91 -7.94 -10.88 -9.05
N GLU A 92 -6.76 -11.30 -8.60
CA GLU A 92 -6.19 -10.92 -7.30
C GLU A 92 -5.77 -9.46 -7.26
N LYS A 93 -5.21 -8.99 -8.38
CA LYS A 93 -4.81 -7.61 -8.54
C LYS A 93 -6.05 -6.71 -8.50
N GLY A 94 -7.15 -7.12 -9.12
CA GLY A 94 -8.40 -6.34 -9.16
C GLY A 94 -8.99 -6.23 -7.77
N GLN A 95 -8.95 -7.33 -7.03
CA GLN A 95 -9.29 -7.34 -5.60
C GLN A 95 -8.42 -6.37 -4.81
N TYR A 96 -7.10 -6.39 -4.99
CA TYR A 96 -6.23 -5.49 -4.25
C TYR A 96 -6.53 -4.02 -4.53
N TYR A 97 -6.67 -3.64 -5.80
CA TYR A 97 -6.93 -2.24 -6.16
C TYR A 97 -8.33 -1.76 -5.74
N SER A 98 -9.33 -2.64 -5.69
CA SER A 98 -10.64 -2.27 -5.12
C SER A 98 -10.57 -2.04 -3.61
N PHE A 99 -9.73 -2.80 -2.89
CA PHE A 99 -9.53 -2.62 -1.45
C PHE A 99 -8.54 -1.51 -1.09
N LYS A 100 -7.58 -1.18 -1.96
CA LYS A 100 -6.47 -0.25 -1.69
C LYS A 100 -6.90 1.09 -1.09
N PRO A 101 -8.00 1.75 -1.52
CA PRO A 101 -8.47 3.00 -0.92
C PRO A 101 -8.95 2.86 0.53
N PHE A 102 -9.35 1.65 0.93
CA PHE A 102 -9.85 1.36 2.27
C PHE A 102 -8.74 0.93 3.24
N LEU A 103 -7.51 0.73 2.76
CA LEU A 103 -6.36 0.29 3.56
C LEU A 103 -5.53 1.53 3.97
N PRO A 104 -5.71 2.06 5.20
CA PRO A 104 -5.16 3.36 5.58
C PRO A 104 -3.64 3.31 5.71
N SER A 105 -3.07 2.22 6.22
CA SER A 105 -1.63 2.11 6.47
C SER A 105 -0.92 1.20 5.46
N THR A 106 0.39 1.42 5.30
CA THR A 106 1.28 0.52 4.54
C THR A 106 1.27 -0.89 5.14
N GLN A 107 1.17 -1.00 6.47
CA GLN A 107 1.08 -2.29 7.15
C GLN A 107 -0.20 -3.04 6.77
N ASP A 108 -1.35 -2.37 6.68
CA ASP A 108 -2.62 -2.99 6.27
C ASP A 108 -2.55 -3.51 4.83
N LYS A 109 -1.92 -2.74 3.93
CA LYS A 109 -1.68 -3.18 2.55
C LYS A 109 -0.80 -4.43 2.49
N ILE A 110 0.27 -4.47 3.29
CA ILE A 110 1.13 -5.65 3.40
C ILE A 110 0.37 -6.84 3.97
N ASN A 111 -0.37 -6.66 5.06
CA ASN A 111 -1.16 -7.71 5.70
C ASN A 111 -2.17 -8.30 4.72
N PHE A 112 -2.89 -7.45 3.97
CA PHE A 112 -3.82 -7.87 2.94
C PHE A 112 -3.13 -8.70 1.85
N LEU A 113 -2.00 -8.23 1.33
CA LEU A 113 -1.27 -8.91 0.25
C LEU A 113 -0.59 -10.20 0.70
N GLN A 114 -0.23 -10.32 1.98
CA GLN A 114 0.33 -11.55 2.55
C GLN A 114 -0.69 -12.69 2.65
N ILE A 115 -1.99 -12.40 2.60
CA ILE A 115 -3.02 -13.44 2.61
C ILE A 115 -3.05 -14.09 1.21
N PRO A 116 -2.83 -15.41 1.10
CA PRO A 116 -2.62 -16.07 -0.19
C PRO A 116 -3.92 -16.29 -0.97
N THR A 117 -5.06 -16.43 -0.30
CA THR A 117 -6.33 -16.77 -0.95
C THR A 117 -7.21 -15.55 -1.15
N TYR A 118 -7.88 -15.50 -2.31
CA TYR A 118 -8.87 -14.46 -2.62
C TYR A 118 -9.97 -14.37 -1.54
N GLU A 119 -10.51 -15.51 -1.11
CA GLU A 119 -11.53 -15.55 -0.06
C GLU A 119 -10.99 -15.10 1.30
N GLY A 120 -9.74 -15.47 1.63
CA GLY A 120 -9.11 -15.06 2.88
C GLY A 120 -8.96 -13.54 2.98
N ARG A 121 -8.57 -12.91 1.88
CA ARG A 121 -8.48 -11.45 1.78
C ARG A 121 -9.82 -10.76 2.01
N GLN A 122 -10.89 -11.30 1.40
CA GLN A 122 -12.25 -10.79 1.60
C GLN A 122 -12.70 -10.90 3.06
N ARG A 123 -12.50 -12.08 3.68
CA ARG A 123 -12.88 -12.31 5.09
C ARG A 123 -12.11 -11.41 6.04
N TRP A 124 -10.81 -11.23 5.80
CA TRP A 124 -9.97 -10.31 6.57
C TRP A 124 -10.43 -8.86 6.40
N ALA A 125 -10.67 -8.39 5.18
CA ALA A 125 -11.16 -7.04 4.97
C ALA A 125 -12.53 -6.80 5.63
N THR A 126 -13.37 -7.83 5.68
CA THR A 126 -14.67 -7.79 6.37
C THR A 126 -14.47 -7.70 7.87
N SER A 127 -13.61 -8.54 8.45
CA SER A 127 -13.36 -8.55 9.90
C SER A 127 -12.67 -7.28 10.40
N GLN A 128 -11.90 -6.61 9.55
CA GLN A 128 -11.35 -5.27 9.83
C GLN A 128 -12.37 -4.13 9.64
N GLY A 129 -13.59 -4.42 9.16
CA GLY A 129 -14.64 -3.42 8.95
C GLY A 129 -14.40 -2.50 7.75
N PHE A 130 -13.57 -2.90 6.79
CA PHE A 130 -13.32 -2.10 5.58
C PHE A 130 -14.48 -2.16 4.58
N ILE A 131 -15.25 -3.25 4.56
CA ILE A 131 -16.34 -3.49 3.58
C ILE A 131 -17.68 -2.90 4.03
N GLU A 132 -18.02 -2.98 5.32
CA GLU A 132 -19.33 -2.53 5.83
C GLU A 132 -19.54 -1.01 5.71
N LYS A 133 -18.48 -0.23 5.47
CA LYS A 133 -18.55 1.21 5.18
C LYS A 133 -18.98 1.54 3.74
N SER A 134 -19.29 0.54 2.89
CA SER A 134 -19.57 0.76 1.47
C SER A 134 -21.04 0.95 1.11
N THR A 135 -21.98 0.45 1.92
CA THR A 135 -23.43 0.52 1.65
C THR A 135 -24.13 1.67 2.37
N ASN A 136 -23.67 2.02 3.58
CA ASN A 136 -24.08 3.25 4.23
C ASN A 136 -23.12 4.35 3.77
N HIS A 137 -23.61 5.22 2.88
CA HIS A 137 -22.87 6.43 2.51
C HIS A 137 -22.42 7.13 3.80
N ASN A 138 -21.14 7.51 3.85
CA ASN A 138 -20.64 8.39 4.90
C ASN A 138 -21.57 9.61 4.98
N PRO A 139 -21.96 10.12 6.16
CA PRO A 139 -22.81 11.31 6.28
C PRO A 139 -22.39 12.49 5.39
N LEU A 140 -21.09 12.67 5.15
CA LEU A 140 -20.57 13.66 4.19
C LEU A 140 -21.01 13.38 2.75
N VAL A 141 -20.93 12.12 2.32
CA VAL A 141 -21.35 11.68 0.99
C VAL A 141 -22.87 11.77 0.86
N SER A 142 -23.64 11.35 1.87
CA SER A 142 -25.11 11.46 1.85
C SER A 142 -25.55 12.92 1.70
N LYS A 143 -24.94 13.82 2.47
CA LYS A 143 -25.21 15.26 2.37
C LYS A 143 -24.82 15.82 1.00
N ALA A 144 -23.75 15.31 0.39
CA ALA A 144 -23.36 15.71 -0.97
C ALA A 144 -24.38 15.23 -2.01
N ILE A 145 -24.86 13.98 -1.90
CA ILE A 145 -25.93 13.44 -2.76
C ILE A 145 -27.20 14.29 -2.65
N GLU A 146 -27.64 14.60 -1.44
CA GLU A 146 -28.83 15.44 -1.18
C GLU A 146 -28.71 16.84 -1.80
N ASN A 147 -27.51 17.43 -1.74
CA ASN A 147 -27.23 18.76 -2.30
C ASN A 147 -26.90 18.75 -3.80
N LYS A 148 -26.94 17.58 -4.46
CA LYS A 148 -26.49 17.41 -5.85
C LYS A 148 -25.06 17.93 -6.04
N ASP A 149 -24.19 17.58 -5.12
CA ASP A 149 -22.77 17.92 -5.14
C ASP A 149 -21.89 16.67 -5.16
N VAL A 150 -20.61 16.86 -5.44
CA VAL A 150 -19.60 15.80 -5.52
C VAL A 150 -18.52 16.10 -4.48
N VAL A 151 -18.10 15.07 -3.76
CA VAL A 151 -17.00 15.17 -2.79
C VAL A 151 -15.93 14.13 -3.07
N LEU A 152 -14.70 14.43 -2.63
CA LEU A 152 -13.57 13.52 -2.78
C LEU A 152 -13.86 12.16 -2.15
N GLY A 153 -13.45 11.10 -2.83
CA GLY A 153 -13.63 9.71 -2.39
C GLY A 153 -15.04 9.14 -2.60
N MET A 154 -16.00 9.91 -3.10
CA MET A 154 -17.31 9.40 -3.50
C MET A 154 -17.16 8.27 -4.53
N ASN A 155 -17.92 7.18 -4.41
CA ASN A 155 -17.87 6.10 -5.39
C ASN A 155 -18.71 6.44 -6.64
N LYS A 156 -18.46 5.77 -7.76
CA LYS A 156 -19.19 6.00 -9.03
C LYS A 156 -20.71 5.98 -8.84
N LYS A 157 -21.24 5.01 -8.08
CA LYS A 157 -22.67 4.89 -7.81
C LYS A 157 -23.25 6.12 -7.10
N ALA A 158 -22.57 6.65 -6.09
CA ALA A 158 -23.00 7.87 -5.38
C ALA A 158 -22.91 9.12 -6.27
N VAL A 159 -21.95 9.18 -7.19
CA VAL A 159 -21.90 10.27 -8.19
C VAL A 159 -23.11 10.18 -9.11
N VAL A 160 -23.45 8.99 -9.61
CA VAL A 160 -24.66 8.79 -10.42
C VAL A 160 -25.93 9.13 -9.63
N GLU A 161 -25.99 8.81 -8.35
CA GLU A 161 -27.13 9.16 -7.50
C GLU A 161 -27.27 10.67 -7.29
N SER A 162 -26.14 11.38 -7.18
CA SER A 162 -26.10 12.83 -6.97
C SER A 162 -26.36 13.63 -8.27
N TRP A 163 -25.77 13.20 -9.39
CA TRP A 163 -25.69 13.95 -10.64
C TRP A 163 -26.40 13.29 -11.84
N GLY A 164 -26.82 12.04 -11.71
CA GLY A 164 -27.35 11.24 -12.81
C GLY A 164 -26.26 10.53 -13.62
N GLU A 165 -26.69 9.89 -14.70
CA GLU A 165 -25.79 9.21 -15.65
C GLU A 165 -24.93 10.23 -16.41
N PRO A 166 -23.63 9.97 -16.61
CA PRO A 166 -22.75 10.85 -17.39
C PRO A 166 -23.08 10.80 -18.88
N ASP A 167 -22.81 11.90 -19.59
CA ASP A 167 -22.96 11.96 -21.05
C ASP A 167 -21.85 11.17 -21.77
N LEU A 168 -20.64 11.20 -21.21
CA LEU A 168 -19.48 10.51 -21.75
C LEU A 168 -18.61 9.95 -20.62
N VAL A 169 -18.20 8.69 -20.79
CA VAL A 169 -17.23 8.02 -19.91
C VAL A 169 -16.00 7.65 -20.72
N GLU A 170 -14.86 8.19 -20.34
CA GLU A 170 -13.57 7.85 -20.91
C GLU A 170 -12.75 7.04 -19.92
N VAL A 171 -12.26 5.87 -20.33
CA VAL A 171 -11.42 5.02 -19.49
C VAL A 171 -9.96 5.30 -19.79
N SER A 172 -9.18 5.64 -18.76
CA SER A 172 -7.75 5.94 -18.88
C SER A 172 -6.90 4.75 -18.44
N GLY A 173 -6.13 4.18 -19.36
CA GLY A 173 -5.21 3.09 -19.06
C GLY A 173 -5.90 1.72 -18.93
N ASN A 174 -5.57 0.95 -17.88
CA ASN A 174 -6.15 -0.37 -17.67
C ASN A 174 -7.54 -0.23 -17.00
N PRO A 175 -8.65 -0.70 -17.62
CA PRO A 175 -10.01 -0.59 -17.07
C PRO A 175 -10.18 -1.17 -15.67
N MET A 176 -9.35 -2.14 -15.32
CA MET A 176 -9.32 -2.76 -14.00
C MET A 176 -9.04 -1.80 -12.84
N TYR A 177 -8.30 -0.73 -13.10
CA TYR A 177 -8.03 0.28 -12.08
C TYR A 177 -9.17 1.27 -11.94
N GLU A 178 -10.21 1.19 -12.79
CA GLU A 178 -11.37 2.09 -12.76
C GLU A 178 -10.94 3.56 -12.73
N ASN A 179 -9.89 3.86 -13.49
CA ASN A 179 -9.43 5.22 -13.73
C ASN A 179 -10.24 5.78 -14.90
N GLU A 180 -11.18 6.65 -14.60
CA GLU A 180 -12.19 7.10 -15.55
C GLU A 180 -12.32 8.62 -15.50
N ARG A 181 -12.66 9.22 -16.63
CA ARG A 181 -13.04 10.62 -16.75
C ARG A 181 -14.48 10.69 -17.23
N TRP A 182 -15.36 11.25 -16.42
CA TRP A 182 -16.78 11.39 -16.72
C TRP A 182 -17.09 12.83 -17.08
N LEU A 183 -17.83 13.02 -18.17
CA LEU A 183 -18.27 14.32 -18.65
C LEU A 183 -19.78 14.48 -18.42
N TYR A 184 -20.16 15.62 -17.87
CA TYR A 184 -21.55 16.02 -17.65
C TYR A 184 -21.80 17.36 -18.33
N LYS A 185 -22.93 17.47 -19.03
CA LYS A 185 -23.42 18.69 -19.67
C LYS A 185 -24.83 18.95 -19.20
N ARG A 186 -25.04 20.05 -18.49
CA ARG A 186 -26.39 20.45 -18.04
C ARG A 186 -26.73 21.88 -18.45
N LEU A 187 -28.00 22.10 -18.77
CA LEU A 187 -28.57 23.43 -18.91
C LEU A 187 -29.03 23.91 -17.52
N VAL A 188 -28.42 24.98 -17.03
CA VAL A 188 -28.80 25.63 -15.76
C VAL A 188 -29.50 26.95 -16.07
N SER A 189 -30.58 27.24 -15.36
CA SER A 189 -31.23 28.55 -15.45
C SER A 189 -30.37 29.61 -14.76
N SER A 190 -30.00 30.63 -15.53
CA SER A 190 -29.27 31.83 -15.13
C SER A 190 -30.20 33.05 -15.21
N ASN A 191 -29.79 34.17 -14.61
CA ASN A 191 -30.55 35.43 -14.70
C ASN A 191 -30.68 35.93 -16.15
N GLU A 192 -29.79 35.48 -17.05
CA GLU A 192 -29.78 35.84 -18.48
C GLU A 192 -30.43 34.78 -19.39
N GLY A 193 -30.96 33.69 -18.83
CA GLY A 193 -31.61 32.61 -19.59
C GLY A 193 -31.15 31.22 -19.18
N PHE A 194 -30.70 30.41 -20.14
CA PHE A 194 -30.14 29.09 -19.88
C PHE A 194 -28.67 29.07 -20.29
N GLU A 195 -27.80 28.65 -19.37
CA GLU A 195 -26.37 28.48 -19.60
C GLU A 195 -26.01 27.00 -19.57
N ASN A 196 -25.04 26.60 -20.39
CA ASN A 196 -24.49 25.25 -20.36
C ASN A 196 -23.39 25.19 -19.30
N GLU A 197 -23.60 24.42 -18.24
CA GLU A 197 -22.55 24.05 -17.28
C GLU A 197 -21.97 22.69 -17.70
N ASN A 198 -20.69 22.69 -18.00
CA ASN A 198 -19.92 21.48 -18.27
C ASN A 198 -19.14 21.11 -17.01
N ARG A 199 -19.18 19.85 -16.61
CA ARG A 199 -18.40 19.34 -15.49
C ARG A 199 -17.66 18.07 -15.87
N VAL A 200 -16.39 18.01 -15.48
CA VAL A 200 -15.54 16.85 -15.68
C VAL A 200 -15.21 16.26 -14.31
N ILE A 201 -15.46 14.97 -14.12
CA ILE A 201 -15.15 14.26 -12.87
C ILE A 201 -14.08 13.21 -13.16
N TYR A 202 -13.02 13.20 -12.36
CA TYR A 202 -11.91 12.25 -12.45
C TYR A 202 -12.05 11.19 -11.37
N PHE A 203 -12.00 9.94 -11.78
CA PHE A 203 -12.00 8.78 -10.92
C PHE A 203 -10.63 8.11 -10.90
N GLU A 204 -10.19 7.74 -9.71
CA GLU A 204 -9.06 6.84 -9.49
C GLU A 204 -9.53 5.68 -8.61
N PHE A 205 -9.27 4.44 -9.02
CA PHE A 205 -9.69 3.26 -8.26
C PHE A 205 -11.20 3.25 -7.96
N GLY A 206 -12.02 3.73 -8.91
CA GLY A 206 -13.49 3.75 -8.81
C GLY A 206 -14.04 4.82 -7.85
N ARG A 207 -13.20 5.80 -7.45
CA ARG A 207 -13.55 6.87 -6.52
C ARG A 207 -13.16 8.24 -7.06
N VAL A 208 -13.93 9.26 -6.72
CA VAL A 208 -13.64 10.63 -7.12
C VAL A 208 -12.29 11.08 -6.57
N ALA A 209 -11.36 11.37 -7.48
CA ALA A 209 -10.06 11.96 -7.19
C ALA A 209 -10.07 13.49 -7.34
N GLY A 210 -10.95 14.02 -8.19
CA GLY A 210 -11.12 15.45 -8.41
C GLY A 210 -12.20 15.76 -9.44
N TRP A 211 -12.52 17.04 -9.63
CA TRP A 211 -13.45 17.50 -10.65
C TRP A 211 -13.17 18.96 -11.03
N ASP A 212 -13.46 19.30 -12.28
CA ASP A 212 -13.32 20.65 -12.83
C ASP A 212 -14.64 21.11 -13.45
N ARG A 213 -14.88 22.43 -13.43
CA ARG A 213 -15.97 23.08 -14.17
C ARG A 213 -15.38 23.78 -15.38
N GLU A 214 -15.94 23.51 -16.54
CA GLU A 214 -15.63 24.20 -17.80
C GLU A 214 -16.62 25.33 -18.07
#